data_AF-I0GWG6-F1
#
_entry.id   AF-I0GWG6-F1
#
_cell.length_a   1.000
_cell.length_b   1.000
_cell.length_c   1.000
_cell.angle_alpha   90.00
_cell.angle_beta   90.00
_cell.angle_gamma   90.00
#
_symmetry.space_group_name_H-M   'P 1'
#
loop_
_entity.id
_entity.type
_entity.pdbx_description
1 polymer ?
#
loop_
_entity_poly.entity_id
_entity_poly.type
_entity_poly.pdbx_seq_one_letter_code
_entity_poly.pdbx_strand_id
1 'polypeptide(L)'
;MNVLQFYADRLEPLTFRDKTEKALVLRRGKSMAPKTIADGKVIVTNTDTEITDGELITREVSGEKFLIIAKQRSADAVQMQGRRINGYIEVIKFEDIYEDYELIEQRPVTIAENVPVNFSDISAAMKQYDAGILQTTVKKIIMQPNIDIDLLYRIRLNGRNYNVVNVDTAKYVNLFEVQVSEDNR
;
A
#
# COMPACT_ATOMS: atom_id res chain seq x y z
N MET A 1 -34.46 -1.31 6.36
CA MET A 1 -33.65 -0.42 7.21
C MET A 1 -32.21 -0.86 7.04
N ASN A 2 -31.34 -0.02 6.49
CA ASN A 2 -29.95 -0.39 6.20
C ASN A 2 -29.17 -0.37 7.52
N VAL A 3 -28.32 -1.38 7.78
CA VAL A 3 -27.53 -1.50 9.01
C VAL A 3 -26.70 -0.24 9.31
N LEU A 4 -26.24 0.47 8.28
CA LEU A 4 -25.48 1.72 8.46
C LEU A 4 -26.32 2.89 8.99
N GLN A 5 -27.64 2.87 8.80
CA GLN A 5 -28.53 3.91 9.36
C GLN A 5 -28.56 3.86 10.88
N PHE A 6 -28.36 2.68 11.48
CA PHE A 6 -28.27 2.52 12.93
C PHE A 6 -27.01 3.20 13.51
N TYR A 7 -25.96 3.35 12.70
CA TYR A 7 -24.68 3.95 13.08
C TYR A 7 -24.45 5.33 12.45
N ALA A 8 -25.53 6.02 12.04
CA ALA A 8 -25.44 7.28 11.32
C ALA A 8 -24.65 8.36 12.08
N ASP A 9 -24.66 8.33 13.42
CA ASP A 9 -23.92 9.19 14.32
C ASP A 9 -22.40 8.94 14.32
N ARG A 10 -21.96 7.77 13.84
CA ARG A 10 -20.55 7.32 13.81
C ARG A 10 -19.97 7.24 12.42
N LEU A 11 -20.74 7.59 11.40
CA LEU A 11 -20.24 7.63 10.03
C LEU A 11 -19.29 8.81 9.86
N GLU A 12 -18.12 8.52 9.31
CA GLU A 12 -17.07 9.50 9.05
C GLU A 12 -16.94 9.75 7.54
N PRO A 13 -16.63 10.99 7.12
CA PRO A 13 -16.30 11.29 5.74
C PRO A 13 -14.94 10.69 5.34
N LEU A 14 -14.94 9.98 4.21
CA LEU A 14 -13.79 9.44 3.51
C LEU A 14 -13.68 10.10 2.14
N THR A 15 -12.49 10.57 1.78
CA THR A 15 -12.22 11.15 0.46
C THR A 15 -11.38 10.19 -0.39
N PHE A 16 -11.75 10.05 -1.66
CA PHE A 16 -11.07 9.22 -2.68
C PHE A 16 -11.39 9.77 -4.08
N ARG A 17 -10.43 9.80 -5.02
CA ARG A 17 -10.61 10.30 -6.40
C ARG A 17 -11.44 11.60 -6.49
N ASP A 18 -11.19 12.55 -5.59
CA ASP A 18 -11.91 13.84 -5.46
C ASP A 18 -13.39 13.75 -5.06
N LYS A 19 -13.88 12.58 -4.64
CA LYS A 19 -15.22 12.34 -4.09
C LYS A 19 -15.16 12.12 -2.59
N THR A 20 -16.26 12.41 -1.90
CA THR A 20 -16.41 12.13 -0.47
C THR A 20 -17.61 11.21 -0.24
N GLU A 21 -17.38 10.10 0.46
CA GLU A 21 -18.41 9.18 0.91
C GLU A 21 -18.37 9.02 2.42
N LYS A 22 -19.50 8.64 3.03
CA LYS A 22 -19.58 8.37 4.47
C LYS A 22 -19.40 6.87 4.73
N ALA A 23 -18.54 6.54 5.69
CA ALA A 23 -18.27 5.16 6.05
C ALA A 23 -18.11 4.97 7.55
N LEU A 24 -18.36 3.75 8.03
CA LEU A 24 -18.02 3.33 9.38
C LEU A 24 -16.61 2.71 9.38
N VAL A 25 -15.68 3.34 10.08
CA VAL A 25 -14.29 2.85 10.19
C VAL A 25 -14.09 2.11 11.51
N LEU A 26 -13.89 0.80 11.42
CA LEU A 26 -13.77 -0.12 12.55
C LEU A 26 -12.34 -0.65 12.70
N ARG A 27 -11.96 -0.99 13.92
CA ARG A 27 -10.70 -1.71 14.19
C ARG A 27 -10.83 -3.16 13.72
N ARG A 28 -9.79 -3.71 13.09
CA ARG A 28 -9.72 -5.13 12.75
C ARG A 28 -9.30 -5.95 13.99
N GLY A 29 -10.27 -6.50 14.71
CA GLY A 29 -10.06 -7.54 15.75
C GLY A 29 -9.34 -7.11 17.04
N LYS A 30 -9.44 -7.95 18.08
CA LYS A 30 -8.99 -7.72 19.48
C LYS A 30 -7.56 -8.16 19.79
N SER A 31 -6.78 -8.67 18.83
CA SER A 31 -5.51 -9.35 19.12
C SER A 31 -4.27 -8.45 19.14
N MET A 32 -4.41 -7.14 18.90
CA MET A 32 -3.29 -6.20 19.00
C MET A 32 -3.32 -5.47 20.34
N ALA A 33 -2.16 -5.34 20.98
CA ALA A 33 -2.02 -4.59 22.21
C ALA A 33 -2.54 -3.15 22.01
N PRO A 34 -3.16 -2.52 23.03
CA PRO A 34 -3.73 -1.17 22.92
C PRO A 34 -2.76 -0.09 22.44
N LYS A 35 -1.46 -0.33 22.62
CA LYS A 35 -0.35 0.56 22.26
C LYS A 35 0.17 0.34 20.83
N THR A 36 -0.23 -0.73 20.16
CA THR A 36 0.22 -1.02 18.81
C THR A 36 -0.72 -0.35 17.81
N ILE A 37 -0.15 0.42 16.88
CA ILE A 37 -0.97 1.04 15.85
C ILE A 37 -1.50 -0.07 14.93
N ALA A 38 -2.82 -0.23 14.91
CA ALA A 38 -3.47 -1.21 14.05
C ALA A 38 -3.45 -0.69 12.61
N ASP A 39 -2.52 -1.19 11.81
CA ASP A 39 -2.42 -0.85 10.39
C ASP A 39 -3.58 -1.41 9.56
N GLY A 40 -4.29 -2.42 10.08
CA GLY A 40 -5.50 -2.96 9.45
C GLY A 40 -6.78 -2.32 9.98
N LYS A 41 -7.62 -1.81 9.08
CA LYS A 41 -8.97 -1.31 9.39
C LYS A 41 -10.02 -2.06 8.58
N VAL A 42 -11.21 -2.18 9.16
CA VAL A 42 -12.41 -2.62 8.45
C VAL A 42 -13.25 -1.38 8.18
N ILE A 43 -13.71 -1.22 6.95
CA ILE A 43 -14.43 -0.03 6.50
C ILE A 43 -15.76 -0.50 5.93
N VAL A 44 -16.86 -0.02 6.48
CA VAL A 44 -18.21 -0.43 6.05
C VAL A 44 -18.91 0.76 5.41
N THR A 45 -19.43 0.56 4.21
CA THR A 45 -20.04 1.57 3.34
C THR A 45 -21.35 1.05 2.77
N ASN A 46 -22.16 1.95 2.21
CA ASN A 46 -23.40 1.56 1.55
C ASN A 46 -23.10 0.70 0.31
N THR A 47 -24.12 -0.03 -0.14
CA THR A 47 -24.01 -0.95 -1.29
C THR A 47 -23.65 -0.27 -2.60
N ASP A 48 -23.95 1.03 -2.72
CA ASP A 48 -23.70 1.89 -3.88
C ASP A 48 -22.33 2.57 -3.88
N THR A 49 -21.45 2.27 -2.90
CA THR A 49 -20.10 2.84 -2.84
C THR A 49 -19.33 2.68 -4.15
N GLU A 50 -18.70 3.77 -4.56
CA GLU A 50 -17.81 3.78 -5.72
C GLU A 50 -16.38 3.38 -5.36
N ILE A 51 -16.04 3.24 -4.08
CA ILE A 51 -14.70 2.83 -3.62
C ILE A 51 -14.41 1.40 -4.09
N THR A 52 -13.27 1.18 -4.72
CA THR A 52 -12.84 -0.12 -5.29
C THR A 52 -11.56 -0.65 -4.64
N ASP A 53 -11.22 -1.90 -4.91
CA ASP A 53 -9.91 -2.45 -4.58
C ASP A 53 -8.80 -1.64 -5.25
N GLY A 54 -7.71 -1.41 -4.51
CA GLY A 54 -6.58 -0.59 -4.90
C GLY A 54 -6.72 0.91 -4.69
N GLU A 55 -7.88 1.36 -4.23
CA GLU A 55 -8.13 2.78 -3.98
C GLU A 55 -7.36 3.31 -2.76
N LEU A 56 -6.86 4.54 -2.86
CA LEU A 56 -6.31 5.29 -1.73
C LEU A 56 -7.40 6.18 -1.15
N ILE A 57 -7.79 5.89 0.08
CA ILE A 57 -8.79 6.67 0.79
C ILE A 57 -8.13 7.52 1.89
N THR A 58 -8.73 8.67 2.19
CA THR A 58 -8.32 9.55 3.29
C THR A 58 -9.46 9.73 4.27
N ARG A 59 -9.23 9.52 5.56
CA ARG A 59 -10.16 9.88 6.63
C ARG A 59 -10.06 11.38 6.87
N GLU A 60 -11.10 12.13 6.55
CA GLU A 60 -11.10 13.59 6.76
C GLU A 60 -10.98 13.97 8.25
N VAL A 61 -11.52 13.15 9.14
CA VAL A 61 -11.52 13.43 10.59
C VAL A 61 -10.12 13.32 11.21
N SER A 62 -9.29 12.38 10.75
CA SER A 62 -7.97 12.11 11.34
C SER A 62 -6.79 12.42 10.42
N GLY A 63 -7.03 12.66 9.13
CA GLY A 63 -6.00 12.77 8.09
C GLY A 63 -5.31 11.44 7.74
N GLU A 64 -5.71 10.33 8.37
CA GLU A 64 -5.12 9.01 8.10
C GLU A 64 -5.51 8.50 6.71
N LYS A 65 -4.53 7.95 5.98
CA LYS A 65 -4.73 7.37 4.66
C LYS A 65 -4.69 5.85 4.70
N PHE A 66 -5.49 5.19 3.85
CA PHE A 66 -5.52 3.73 3.74
C PHE A 66 -5.60 3.27 2.28
N LEU A 67 -4.90 2.18 1.95
CA LEU A 67 -5.08 1.43 0.72
C LEU A 67 -6.14 0.35 0.90
N ILE A 68 -7.11 0.27 0.01
CA ILE A 68 -8.12 -0.79 0.03
C ILE A 68 -7.54 -2.05 -0.59
N ILE A 69 -7.34 -3.09 0.21
CA ILE A 69 -6.73 -4.36 -0.22
C ILE A 69 -7.74 -5.47 -0.54
N ALA A 70 -8.99 -5.30 -0.10
CA ALA A 70 -10.07 -6.25 -0.36
C ALA A 70 -11.44 -5.58 -0.16
N LYS A 71 -12.38 -5.88 -1.05
CA LYS A 71 -13.77 -5.47 -1.02
C LYS A 71 -14.69 -6.70 -1.03
N GLN A 72 -15.68 -6.70 -0.15
CA GLN A 72 -16.71 -7.74 -0.06
C GLN A 72 -18.08 -7.07 0.01
N ARG A 73 -18.95 -7.37 -0.94
CA ARG A 73 -20.33 -6.87 -0.98
C ARG A 73 -21.26 -7.91 -0.35
N SER A 74 -22.08 -7.49 0.62
CA SER A 74 -23.23 -8.23 1.11
C SER A 74 -24.54 -7.59 0.58
N ALA A 75 -25.68 -8.15 0.96
CA ALA A 75 -26.99 -7.59 0.59
C ALA A 75 -27.24 -6.20 1.20
N ASP A 76 -26.71 -5.95 2.40
CA ASP A 76 -27.03 -4.74 3.18
C ASP A 76 -25.90 -3.69 3.17
N ALA A 77 -24.65 -4.10 2.95
CA ALA A 77 -23.51 -3.20 3.01
C ALA A 77 -22.32 -3.72 2.19
N VAL A 78 -21.34 -2.84 1.97
CA VAL A 78 -20.03 -3.21 1.43
C VAL A 78 -19.00 -3.08 2.54
N GLN A 79 -18.30 -4.17 2.80
CA GLN A 79 -17.18 -4.22 3.74
C GLN A 79 -15.86 -4.24 2.98
N MET A 80 -14.94 -3.38 3.38
CA MET A 80 -13.60 -3.26 2.82
C MET A 80 -12.53 -3.45 3.90
N GLN A 81 -11.37 -3.94 3.49
CA GLN A 81 -10.18 -4.01 4.33
C GLN A 81 -9.18 -2.95 3.89
N GLY A 82 -8.85 -2.04 4.80
CA GLY A 82 -7.86 -0.98 4.59
C GLY A 82 -6.52 -1.31 5.23
N ARG A 83 -5.42 -0.97 4.56
CA ARG A 83 -4.05 -0.93 5.10
C ARG A 83 -3.60 0.51 5.23
N ARG A 84 -3.23 0.93 6.45
CA ARG A 84 -2.81 2.30 6.73
C ARG A 84 -1.53 2.66 5.98
N ILE A 85 -1.47 3.84 5.40
CA ILE A 85 -0.22 4.41 4.89
C ILE A 85 0.68 4.72 6.08
N ASN A 86 1.88 4.15 6.09
CA ASN A 86 2.86 4.32 7.17
C ASN A 86 4.21 4.84 6.68
N GLY A 87 4.34 5.12 5.38
CA GLY A 87 5.54 5.71 4.80
C GLY A 87 5.28 6.35 3.45
N TYR A 88 6.28 7.10 3.01
CA TYR A 88 6.36 7.67 1.68
C TYR A 88 7.68 7.26 1.06
N ILE A 89 7.65 6.90 -0.21
CA ILE A 89 8.84 6.47 -0.95
C ILE A 89 9.10 7.38 -2.14
N GLU A 90 10.32 7.27 -2.62
CA GLU A 90 10.71 7.71 -3.95
C GLU A 90 11.13 6.51 -4.77
N VAL A 91 10.80 6.54 -6.06
CA VAL A 91 11.13 5.49 -7.02
C VAL A 91 12.14 6.05 -8.00
N ILE A 92 13.28 5.36 -8.12
CA ILE A 92 14.44 5.77 -8.91
C ILE A 92 14.74 4.65 -9.90
N LYS A 93 14.83 5.01 -11.18
CA LYS A 93 15.30 4.13 -12.26
C LYS A 93 16.75 4.46 -12.59
N PHE A 94 17.50 3.48 -13.06
CA PHE A 94 18.82 3.71 -13.64
C PHE A 94 18.71 3.69 -15.16
N GLU A 95 19.21 4.73 -15.80
CA GLU A 95 19.32 4.83 -17.26
C GLU A 95 20.76 4.56 -17.68
N ASP A 96 20.93 3.64 -18.62
CA ASP A 96 22.22 3.31 -19.19
C ASP A 96 22.61 4.35 -20.25
N ILE A 97 23.78 4.96 -20.06
CA ILE A 97 24.36 5.93 -20.99
C ILE A 97 25.47 5.22 -21.78
N TYR A 98 25.31 5.21 -23.10
CA TYR A 98 26.24 4.58 -24.04
C TYR A 98 26.98 5.60 -24.89
N GLU A 99 28.24 5.32 -25.20
CA GLU A 99 29.04 6.01 -26.23
C GLU A 99 29.67 4.94 -27.13
N ASP A 100 29.56 5.07 -28.45
CA ASP A 100 30.06 4.08 -29.41
C ASP A 100 29.69 2.62 -29.11
N TYR A 101 28.46 2.40 -28.60
CA TYR A 101 27.91 1.11 -28.16
C TYR A 101 28.56 0.50 -26.90
N GLU A 102 29.44 1.22 -26.21
CA GLU A 102 29.97 0.86 -24.90
C GLU A 102 29.18 1.56 -23.79
N LEU A 103 28.83 0.81 -22.73
CA LEU A 103 28.18 1.37 -21.54
C LEU A 103 29.20 2.19 -20.74
N ILE A 104 28.94 3.49 -20.62
CA ILE A 104 29.83 4.42 -19.90
C ILE A 104 29.35 4.65 -18.47
N GLU A 105 28.05 4.86 -18.29
CA GLU A 105 27.51 5.28 -17.00
C GLU A 105 26.08 4.75 -16.81
N GLN A 106 25.70 4.50 -15.55
CA GLN A 106 24.31 4.32 -15.17
C GLN A 106 23.86 5.52 -14.34
N ARG A 107 22.96 6.33 -14.91
CA ARG A 107 22.47 7.55 -14.27
C ARG A 107 21.16 7.29 -13.51
N PRO A 108 21.06 7.64 -12.21
CA PRO A 108 19.80 7.56 -11.48
C PRO A 108 18.84 8.69 -11.92
N VAL A 109 17.60 8.32 -12.20
CA VAL A 109 16.50 9.22 -12.55
C VAL A 109 15.32 8.94 -11.63
N THR A 110 14.91 9.94 -10.86
CA THR A 110 13.72 9.85 -10.02
C THR A 110 12.46 9.88 -10.88
N ILE A 111 11.67 8.81 -10.83
CA ILE A 111 10.42 8.68 -11.58
C ILE A 111 9.24 9.20 -10.77
N ALA A 112 9.26 8.99 -9.45
CA ALA A 112 8.19 9.41 -8.58
C ALA A 112 8.72 9.77 -7.19
N GLU A 113 8.10 10.78 -6.58
CA GLU A 113 8.39 11.24 -5.24
C GLU A 113 7.13 11.23 -4.37
N ASN A 114 7.31 11.10 -3.06
CA ASN A 114 6.22 11.16 -2.07
C ASN A 114 5.09 10.16 -2.36
N VAL A 115 5.43 8.96 -2.84
CA VAL A 115 4.46 7.92 -3.15
C VAL A 115 3.97 7.30 -1.84
N PRO A 116 2.66 7.36 -1.52
CA PRO A 116 2.13 6.82 -0.27
C PRO A 116 2.13 5.30 -0.31
N VAL A 117 2.71 4.68 0.72
CA VAL A 117 2.80 3.22 0.81
C VAL A 117 2.47 2.69 2.20
N ASN A 118 2.07 1.42 2.24
CA ASN A 118 2.15 0.61 3.45
C ASN A 118 3.38 -0.29 3.34
N PHE A 119 4.33 -0.22 4.27
CA PHE A 119 5.48 -1.12 4.30
C PHE A 119 5.55 -1.92 5.60
N SER A 120 6.18 -3.09 5.54
CA SER A 120 6.50 -3.91 6.71
C SER A 120 7.90 -4.50 6.61
N ASP A 121 8.58 -4.56 7.76
CA ASP A 121 9.86 -5.25 7.89
C ASP A 121 9.66 -6.76 7.84
N ILE A 122 10.54 -7.45 7.13
CA ILE A 122 10.50 -8.90 6.98
C ILE A 122 11.52 -9.52 7.93
N SER A 123 10.99 -10.20 8.95
CA SER A 123 11.79 -10.99 9.88
C SER A 123 12.23 -12.33 9.29
N ALA A 124 13.28 -12.93 9.87
CA ALA A 124 13.73 -14.26 9.48
C ALA A 124 12.63 -15.33 9.63
N ALA A 125 11.80 -15.23 10.68
CA ALA A 125 10.68 -16.15 10.88
C ALA A 125 9.67 -16.06 9.73
N MET A 126 9.35 -14.85 9.25
CA MET A 126 8.42 -14.68 8.12
C MET A 126 8.95 -15.33 6.84
N LYS A 127 10.26 -15.23 6.57
CA LYS A 127 10.90 -15.88 5.42
C LYS A 127 10.82 -17.40 5.46
N GLN A 128 10.78 -17.98 6.66
CA GLN A 128 10.72 -19.43 6.83
C GLN A 128 9.31 -19.99 6.55
N TYR A 129 8.27 -19.24 6.87
CA TYR A 129 6.88 -19.70 6.75
C TYR A 129 6.15 -19.24 5.49
N ASP A 130 6.56 -18.12 4.88
CA ASP A 130 5.95 -17.58 3.67
C ASP A 130 6.84 -17.87 2.45
N ALA A 131 6.49 -18.93 1.70
CA ALA A 131 7.21 -19.34 0.50
C ALA A 131 7.21 -18.29 -0.62
N GLY A 132 6.33 -17.28 -0.56
CA GLY A 132 6.31 -16.16 -1.49
C GLY A 132 7.36 -15.08 -1.21
N ILE A 133 8.14 -15.19 -0.13
CA ILE A 133 9.16 -14.21 0.27
C ILE A 133 10.54 -14.66 -0.20
N LEU A 134 11.22 -13.82 -0.99
CA LEU A 134 12.61 -14.07 -1.35
C LEU A 134 13.52 -13.95 -0.12
N GLN A 135 14.56 -14.79 -0.06
CA GLN A 135 15.49 -14.81 1.07
C GLN A 135 16.20 -13.46 1.29
N THR A 136 16.42 -12.69 0.22
CA THR A 136 17.06 -11.38 0.24
C THR A 136 16.13 -10.24 0.66
N THR A 137 14.80 -10.47 0.68
CA THR A 137 13.81 -9.44 1.02
C THR A 137 14.00 -8.94 2.44
N VAL A 138 14.13 -7.63 2.62
CA VAL A 138 14.16 -6.98 3.95
C VAL A 138 12.87 -6.24 4.26
N LYS A 139 12.15 -5.77 3.23
CA LYS A 139 10.84 -5.11 3.38
C LYS A 139 9.86 -5.56 2.31
N LYS A 140 8.58 -5.55 2.68
CA LYS A 140 7.44 -5.59 1.74
C LYS A 140 6.77 -4.24 1.70
N ILE A 141 6.40 -3.79 0.51
CA ILE A 141 5.77 -2.50 0.27
C ILE A 141 4.50 -2.74 -0.54
N ILE A 142 3.38 -2.21 -0.10
CA ILE A 142 2.10 -2.22 -0.83
C ILE A 142 1.85 -0.80 -1.34
N MET A 143 1.62 -0.67 -2.64
CA MET A 143 1.43 0.61 -3.33
C MET A 143 0.45 0.51 -4.50
N GLN A 144 -0.04 1.67 -4.94
CA GLN A 144 -0.89 1.75 -6.13
C GLN A 144 -0.08 1.52 -7.42
N PRO A 145 -0.70 0.95 -8.48
CA PRO A 145 -0.03 0.62 -9.73
C PRO A 145 0.10 1.81 -10.70
N ASN A 146 -0.12 3.02 -10.23
CA ASN A 146 -0.05 4.25 -11.03
C ASN A 146 1.37 4.83 -11.15
N ILE A 147 2.35 4.20 -10.50
CA ILE A 147 3.77 4.56 -10.56
C ILE A 147 4.51 3.45 -11.29
N ASP A 148 5.31 3.82 -12.29
CA ASP A 148 6.20 2.87 -12.98
C ASP A 148 7.24 2.32 -12.00
N ILE A 149 7.29 0.99 -11.92
CA ILE A 149 8.23 0.27 -11.06
C ILE A 149 8.51 -1.11 -11.64
N ASP A 150 9.78 -1.47 -11.68
CA ASP A 150 10.23 -2.77 -12.17
C ASP A 150 11.42 -3.28 -11.34
N LEU A 151 11.85 -4.51 -11.61
CA LEU A 151 13.06 -5.10 -11.08
C LEU A 151 14.27 -4.18 -11.32
N LEU A 152 15.23 -4.23 -10.40
CA LEU A 152 16.48 -3.44 -10.45
C LEU A 152 16.31 -1.93 -10.27
N TYR A 153 15.07 -1.42 -10.20
CA TYR A 153 14.81 -0.05 -9.75
C TYR A 153 15.19 0.07 -8.27
N ARG A 154 15.41 1.32 -7.84
CA ARG A 154 15.74 1.67 -6.45
C ARG A 154 14.53 2.36 -5.82
N ILE A 155 14.20 1.93 -4.61
CA ILE A 155 13.26 2.62 -3.72
C ILE A 155 14.05 3.32 -2.64
N ARG A 156 13.82 4.63 -2.45
CA ARG A 156 14.30 5.35 -1.27
C ARG A 156 13.17 5.45 -0.24
N LEU A 157 13.39 4.88 0.95
CA LEU A 157 12.44 4.89 2.06
C LEU A 157 13.17 5.29 3.35
N ASN A 158 12.67 6.32 4.03
CA ASN A 158 13.26 6.85 5.27
C ASN A 158 14.77 7.15 5.14
N GLY A 159 15.18 7.72 4.00
CA GLY A 159 16.58 8.07 3.71
C GLY A 159 17.51 6.88 3.41
N ARG A 160 16.98 5.66 3.28
CA ARG A 160 17.75 4.47 2.90
C ARG A 160 17.33 3.97 1.53
N ASN A 161 18.31 3.45 0.78
CA ASN A 161 18.09 2.90 -0.55
C ASN A 161 17.86 1.39 -0.46
N TYR A 162 16.93 0.91 -1.28
CA TYR A 162 16.58 -0.50 -1.39
C TYR A 162 16.44 -0.87 -2.87
N ASN A 163 16.89 -2.07 -3.24
CA ASN A 163 16.72 -2.60 -4.59
C ASN A 163 15.40 -3.36 -4.71
N VAL A 164 14.65 -3.10 -5.77
CA VAL A 164 13.45 -3.87 -6.12
C VAL A 164 13.86 -5.25 -6.63
N VAL A 165 13.41 -6.29 -5.93
CA VAL A 165 13.73 -7.69 -6.25
C VAL A 165 12.53 -8.50 -6.69
N ASN A 166 11.31 -8.03 -6.42
CA ASN A 166 10.08 -8.63 -6.93
C ASN A 166 8.95 -7.61 -6.93
N VAL A 167 8.06 -7.70 -7.92
CA VAL A 167 6.81 -6.93 -8.00
C VAL A 167 5.68 -7.92 -8.25
N ASP A 168 4.86 -8.16 -7.22
CA ASP A 168 3.70 -9.07 -7.29
C ASP A 168 2.43 -8.27 -7.55
N THR A 169 1.71 -8.64 -8.61
CA THR A 169 0.45 -8.03 -9.05
C THR A 169 -0.77 -8.93 -8.83
N ALA A 170 -0.55 -10.19 -8.40
CA ALA A 170 -1.59 -11.20 -8.28
C ALA A 170 -2.21 -11.25 -6.87
N LYS A 171 -1.44 -10.87 -5.85
CA LYS A 171 -1.88 -11.00 -4.45
C LYS A 171 -3.00 -10.04 -4.05
N TYR A 172 -2.99 -8.82 -4.58
CA TYR A 172 -3.98 -7.80 -4.30
C TYR A 172 -4.52 -7.24 -5.61
N VAL A 173 -5.84 -7.12 -5.72
CA VAL A 173 -6.47 -6.53 -6.90
C VAL A 173 -6.12 -5.04 -6.96
N ASN A 174 -5.60 -4.59 -8.10
CA ASN A 174 -5.20 -3.19 -8.37
C ASN A 174 -4.17 -2.61 -7.39
N LEU A 175 -3.29 -3.43 -6.82
CA LEU A 175 -2.15 -2.99 -6.02
C LEU A 175 -0.91 -3.82 -6.38
N PHE A 176 0.26 -3.25 -6.13
CA PHE A 176 1.52 -3.97 -6.17
C PHE A 176 1.96 -4.35 -4.75
N GLU A 177 2.38 -5.60 -4.54
CA GLU A 177 3.23 -5.99 -3.42
C GLU A 177 4.69 -6.08 -3.91
N VAL A 178 5.47 -5.06 -3.58
CA VAL A 178 6.88 -4.94 -3.95
C VAL A 178 7.74 -5.50 -2.83
N GLN A 179 8.67 -6.39 -3.17
CA GLN A 179 9.71 -6.86 -2.26
C GLN A 179 11.01 -6.14 -2.58
N VAL A 180 11.70 -5.71 -1.54
CA VAL A 180 12.98 -5.00 -1.68
C VAL A 180 14.07 -5.63 -0.81
N SER A 181 15.31 -5.61 -1.29
CA SER A 181 16.51 -5.98 -0.55
C SER A 181 17.34 -4.75 -0.19
N GLU A 182 18.32 -4.89 0.72
CA GLU A 182 19.33 -3.84 0.92
C GLU A 182 20.02 -3.51 -0.40
N ASP A 183 20.36 -2.24 -0.57
CA ASP A 183 21.06 -1.75 -1.75
C ASP A 183 22.52 -1.45 -1.43
N ASN A 184 23.41 -2.26 -2.02
CA ASN A 184 24.86 -2.16 -1.82
C ASN A 184 25.59 -1.56 -3.04
N ARG A 185 24.84 -0.98 -4.01
CA ARG A 185 25.41 -0.30 -5.18
C ARG A 185 25.97 1.06 -4.82
#